data_AF-A0A2V6PA01-F1
#
_entry.id   AF-A0A2V6PA01-F1
#
_cell.length_a   1.000
_cell.length_b   1.000
_cell.length_c   1.000
_cell.angle_alpha   90.00
_cell.angle_beta   90.00
_cell.angle_gamma   90.00
#
_symmetry.space_group_name_H-M   'P 1'
#
loop_
_entity.id
_entity.type
_entity.pdbx_description
1 polymer ?
#
loop_
_entity_poly.entity_id
_entity_poly.type
_entity_poly.pdbx_seq_one_letter_code
_entity_poly.pdbx_strand_id
1 'polypeptide(L)'
;MSLATRPASGQAPARGHGAEQHDMELVGHDDLQGRSAYQPTPHLQRGRWIAYVGHHGGRARNPLTGVDEDNGTSIVDVTDPTKPRYLAHIPGAPGGSEQGGAQMVRVCEGDTLPRGAKGKTYLLR
;
A
#
# COMPACT_ATOMS: atom_id res chain seq x y z
N MET A 1 -57.31 -0.64 -19.05
CA MET A 1 -56.12 -1.48 -19.29
C MET A 1 -55.05 -1.05 -18.30
N SER A 2 -54.71 -1.88 -17.31
CA SER A 2 -53.69 -1.58 -16.31
C SER A 2 -52.42 -2.37 -16.65
N LEU A 3 -51.32 -1.69 -16.92
CA LEU A 3 -50.02 -2.31 -17.18
C LEU A 3 -49.37 -2.62 -15.82
N ALA A 4 -49.24 -3.90 -15.49
CA ALA A 4 -48.48 -4.34 -14.33
C ALA A 4 -46.98 -4.38 -14.68
N THR A 5 -46.20 -3.50 -14.04
CA THR A 5 -44.74 -3.51 -14.11
C THR A 5 -44.21 -4.71 -13.33
N ARG A 6 -43.55 -5.65 -14.02
CA ARG A 6 -42.82 -6.74 -13.36
C ARG A 6 -41.48 -6.20 -12.85
N PRO A 7 -41.05 -6.56 -11.62
CA PRO A 7 -39.71 -6.19 -11.17
C PRO A 7 -38.68 -6.92 -12.02
N ALA A 8 -37.61 -6.21 -12.40
CA ALA A 8 -36.44 -6.82 -13.02
C ALA A 8 -35.79 -7.77 -12.02
N SER A 9 -35.51 -9.00 -12.45
CA SER A 9 -34.66 -9.92 -11.70
C SER A 9 -33.25 -9.33 -11.64
N GLY A 10 -32.84 -8.86 -10.46
CA GLY A 10 -31.47 -8.44 -10.22
C GLY A 10 -30.53 -9.62 -10.45
N GLN A 11 -29.61 -9.48 -11.39
CA GLN A 11 -28.55 -10.45 -11.62
C GLN A 11 -27.68 -10.47 -10.36
N ALA A 12 -27.58 -11.62 -9.69
CA ALA A 12 -26.65 -11.78 -8.58
C ALA A 12 -25.26 -11.36 -9.07
N PRO A 13 -24.48 -10.58 -8.29
CA PRO A 13 -23.13 -10.21 -8.70
C PRO A 13 -22.38 -11.50 -9.05
N ALA A 14 -21.78 -11.53 -10.24
CA ALA A 14 -20.98 -12.65 -10.67
C ALA A 14 -19.97 -12.94 -9.54
N ARG A 15 -19.86 -14.22 -9.14
CA ARG A 15 -18.71 -14.64 -8.32
C ARG A 15 -17.48 -14.12 -9.05
N GLY A 16 -16.73 -13.23 -8.41
CA GLY A 16 -15.52 -12.66 -8.98
C GLY A 16 -14.60 -13.76 -9.48
N HIS A 17 -13.71 -13.42 -10.40
CA HIS A 17 -12.62 -14.32 -10.78
C HIS A 17 -11.93 -14.79 -9.48
N GLY A 18 -11.82 -16.11 -9.29
CA GLY A 18 -11.06 -16.66 -8.17
C GLY A 18 -9.61 -16.17 -8.24
N ALA A 19 -8.83 -16.41 -7.18
CA ALA A 19 -7.40 -16.10 -7.21
C ALA A 19 -6.75 -16.80 -8.43
N GLU A 20 -6.12 -16.01 -9.30
CA GLU A 20 -5.38 -16.48 -10.46
C GLU A 20 -3.88 -16.29 -10.20
N GLN A 21 -3.07 -17.27 -10.59
CA GLN A 21 -1.61 -17.21 -10.53
C GLN A 21 -1.00 -17.98 -11.71
N HIS A 22 0.05 -17.43 -12.32
CA HIS A 22 0.86 -18.08 -13.35
C HIS A 22 2.33 -17.83 -13.04
N ASP A 23 3.13 -18.89 -12.90
CA ASP A 23 4.55 -18.82 -12.49
C ASP A 23 4.81 -18.02 -11.20
N MET A 24 3.82 -17.97 -10.32
CA MET A 24 3.89 -17.26 -9.04
C MET A 24 3.07 -17.98 -7.97
N GLU A 25 3.40 -17.73 -6.70
CA GLU A 25 2.68 -18.22 -5.53
C GLU A 25 2.49 -17.07 -4.55
N LEU A 26 1.29 -16.94 -3.97
CA LEU A 26 1.05 -16.02 -2.87
C LEU A 26 1.69 -16.57 -1.58
N VAL A 27 2.80 -15.97 -1.16
CA VAL A 27 3.54 -16.42 0.04
C VAL A 27 3.15 -15.70 1.33
N GLY A 28 2.51 -14.53 1.24
CA GLY A 28 2.07 -13.75 2.39
C GLY A 28 1.30 -12.49 1.98
N HIS A 29 0.70 -11.83 2.97
CA HIS A 29 -0.19 -10.70 2.76
C HIS A 29 -0.16 -9.73 3.94
N ASP A 30 -0.18 -8.44 3.66
CA ASP A 30 -0.42 -7.36 4.63
C ASP A 30 -1.53 -6.47 4.05
N ASP A 31 -2.52 -6.08 4.85
CA ASP A 31 -3.67 -5.30 4.39
C ASP A 31 -3.39 -3.80 4.24
N LEU A 32 -2.17 -3.37 4.58
CA LEU A 32 -1.73 -1.98 4.57
C LEU A 32 -2.65 -1.04 5.36
N GLN A 33 -3.28 -1.59 6.41
CA GLN A 33 -4.31 -0.95 7.22
C GLN A 33 -5.49 -0.42 6.37
N GLY A 34 -5.82 -1.12 5.29
CA GLY A 34 -6.91 -0.77 4.38
C GLY A 34 -6.58 0.37 3.41
N ARG A 35 -5.32 0.77 3.27
CA ARG A 35 -4.90 1.78 2.28
C ARG A 35 -4.59 1.14 0.94
N SER A 36 -5.04 1.78 -0.15
CA SER A 36 -4.74 1.34 -1.52
C SER A 36 -3.24 1.42 -1.81
N ALA A 37 -2.64 0.37 -2.36
CA ALA A 37 -1.25 0.41 -2.83
C ALA A 37 -1.18 0.97 -4.27
N TYR A 38 -0.22 1.87 -4.52
CA TYR A 38 0.10 2.31 -5.89
C TYR A 38 1.46 1.75 -6.34
N GLN A 39 2.56 2.21 -5.72
CA GLN A 39 3.91 1.78 -6.09
C GLN A 39 4.69 1.25 -4.88
N PRO A 40 4.68 -0.07 -4.64
CA PRO A 40 5.60 -0.72 -3.71
C PRO A 40 7.04 -0.68 -4.21
N THR A 41 7.98 -0.35 -3.33
CA THR A 41 9.43 -0.42 -3.57
C THR A 41 10.07 -1.29 -2.48
N PRO A 42 10.29 -2.60 -2.73
CA PRO A 42 11.10 -3.44 -1.87
C PRO A 42 12.56 -2.98 -1.93
N HIS A 43 13.19 -2.79 -0.77
CA HIS A 43 14.55 -2.31 -0.66
C HIS A 43 15.30 -3.04 0.46
N LEU A 44 16.51 -3.51 0.18
CA LEU A 44 17.36 -4.16 1.19
C LEU A 44 18.01 -3.08 2.05
N GLN A 45 17.48 -2.90 3.26
CA GLN A 45 17.95 -1.92 4.23
C GLN A 45 18.57 -2.64 5.44
N ARG A 46 19.88 -2.48 5.65
CA ARG A 46 20.58 -2.97 6.85
C ARG A 46 20.32 -4.46 7.15
N GLY A 47 20.25 -5.29 6.10
CA GLY A 47 20.02 -6.73 6.21
C GLY A 47 18.55 -7.15 6.32
N ARG A 48 17.59 -6.22 6.17
CA ARG A 48 16.15 -6.50 6.11
C ARG A 48 15.57 -6.05 4.78
N TRP A 49 14.63 -6.80 4.23
CA TRP A 49 13.84 -6.34 3.09
C TRP A 49 12.68 -5.50 3.60
N ILE A 50 12.67 -4.23 3.25
CA ILE A 50 11.60 -3.29 3.61
C ILE A 50 10.83 -2.91 2.36
N ALA A 51 9.52 -3.15 2.35
CA ALA A 51 8.61 -2.65 1.33
C ALA A 51 8.12 -1.27 1.73
N TYR A 52 8.55 -0.25 0.98
CA TYR A 52 7.98 1.09 1.05
C TYR A 52 6.84 1.19 0.07
N VAL A 53 5.61 1.37 0.54
CA VAL A 53 4.41 1.35 -0.31
C VAL A 53 3.79 2.73 -0.33
N GLY A 54 3.88 3.42 -1.48
CA GLY A 54 3.14 4.64 -1.71
C GLY A 54 1.66 4.36 -1.94
N HIS A 55 0.80 5.22 -1.41
CA HIS A 55 -0.65 5.11 -1.52
C HIS A 55 -1.24 6.20 -2.39
N HIS A 56 -2.37 5.91 -3.05
CA HIS A 56 -3.29 6.95 -3.52
C HIS A 56 -3.75 7.82 -2.35
N GLY A 57 -4.10 9.08 -2.65
CA GLY A 57 -4.67 9.99 -1.67
C GLY A 57 -5.99 9.45 -1.11
N GLY A 58 -6.28 9.85 0.11
CA GLY A 58 -7.37 9.34 0.91
C GLY A 58 -7.03 9.45 2.39
N ARG A 59 -7.90 8.94 3.25
CA ARG A 59 -7.70 8.92 4.69
C ARG A 59 -8.10 7.56 5.24
N ALA A 60 -7.34 7.08 6.20
CA ALA A 60 -7.65 5.84 6.90
C ALA A 60 -7.19 5.92 8.36
N ARG A 61 -7.86 5.15 9.21
CA ARG A 61 -7.46 4.94 10.60
C ARG A 61 -6.09 4.30 10.64
N ASN A 62 -5.18 4.83 11.46
CA ASN A 62 -3.91 4.19 11.76
C ASN A 62 -4.02 3.46 13.11
N PRO A 63 -4.04 2.11 13.15
CA PRO A 63 -4.12 1.35 14.42
C PRO A 63 -2.90 1.55 15.32
N LEU A 64 -1.75 1.97 14.78
CA LEU A 64 -0.53 2.23 15.58
C LEU A 64 -0.64 3.49 16.43
N THR A 65 -1.37 4.50 15.93
CA THR A 65 -1.50 5.82 16.58
C THR A 65 -2.91 6.08 17.10
N GLY A 66 -3.91 5.35 16.62
CA GLY A 66 -5.31 5.55 16.98
C GLY A 66 -5.89 6.85 16.43
N VAL A 67 -5.38 7.35 15.30
CA VAL A 67 -5.93 8.55 14.64
C VAL A 67 -6.13 8.30 13.15
N ASP A 68 -7.00 9.09 12.53
CA ASP A 68 -7.17 9.07 11.08
C ASP A 68 -6.12 9.95 10.42
N GLU A 69 -5.36 9.38 9.49
CA GLU A 69 -4.24 10.03 8.83
C GLU A 69 -4.49 10.08 7.32
N ASP A 70 -4.03 11.16 6.67
CA ASP A 70 -3.95 11.21 5.21
C ASP A 70 -2.99 10.13 4.72
N ASN A 71 -3.41 9.41 3.69
CA ASN A 71 -2.60 8.38 3.05
C ASN A 71 -1.26 8.96 2.62
N GLY A 72 -0.19 8.22 2.90
CA GLY A 72 1.15 8.57 2.44
C GLY A 72 1.93 7.32 2.07
N THR A 73 2.84 6.91 2.95
CA THR A 73 3.70 5.75 2.72
C THR A 73 3.60 4.76 3.87
N SER A 74 3.24 3.51 3.56
CA SER A 74 3.41 2.39 4.48
C SER A 74 4.83 1.85 4.42
N ILE A 75 5.36 1.45 5.57
CA ILE A 75 6.66 0.78 5.71
C ILE A 75 6.40 -0.59 6.29
N VAL A 76 6.65 -1.64 5.52
CA VAL A 76 6.40 -3.03 5.90
C VAL A 76 7.71 -3.80 5.84
N ASP A 77 8.06 -4.52 6.90
CA ASP A 77 9.13 -5.51 6.85
C ASP A 77 8.64 -6.76 6.15
N VAL A 78 9.30 -7.13 5.06
CA VAL A 78 9.02 -8.31 4.25
C VAL A 78 10.24 -9.24 4.18
N THR A 79 11.15 -9.16 5.16
CA THR A 79 12.33 -10.03 5.26
C THR A 79 11.93 -11.51 5.31
N ASP A 80 10.90 -11.83 6.11
CA ASP A 80 10.18 -13.10 6.01
C ASP A 80 8.90 -12.83 5.22
N PRO A 81 8.81 -13.22 3.93
CA PRO A 81 7.67 -12.92 3.10
C PRO A 81 6.40 -13.65 3.56
N THR A 82 6.52 -14.70 4.39
CA THR A 82 5.37 -15.42 4.97
C THR A 82 4.76 -14.72 6.18
N LYS A 83 5.48 -13.75 6.75
CA LYS A 83 5.09 -13.00 7.95
C LYS A 83 5.44 -11.52 7.77
N PRO A 84 4.79 -10.82 6.81
CA PRO A 84 5.00 -9.38 6.67
C PRO A 84 4.60 -8.67 7.96
N ARG A 85 5.36 -7.61 8.31
CA ARG A 85 5.13 -6.84 9.52
C ARG A 85 5.06 -5.35 9.20
N TYR A 86 3.87 -4.78 9.29
CA TYR A 86 3.67 -3.34 9.22
C TYR A 86 4.46 -2.63 10.34
N LEU A 87 5.41 -1.78 9.97
CA LEU A 87 6.30 -1.09 10.91
C LEU A 87 5.83 0.33 11.22
N ALA A 88 5.47 1.08 10.19
CA ALA A 88 5.14 2.50 10.33
C ALA A 88 4.31 2.99 9.14
N HIS A 89 3.58 4.07 9.38
CA HIS A 89 2.95 4.89 8.35
C HIS A 89 3.54 6.29 8.43
N ILE A 90 3.85 6.89 7.29
CA ILE A 90 4.23 8.30 7.21
C ILE A 90 3.13 9.02 6.43
N PRO A 91 2.31 9.88 7.06
CA PRO A 91 1.21 10.58 6.39
C PRO A 91 1.68 11.42 5.21
N GLY A 92 0.88 11.47 4.14
CA GLY A 92 1.14 12.31 2.95
C GLY A 92 0.54 13.71 3.08
N ALA A 93 0.43 14.42 1.96
CA ALA A 93 -0.40 15.62 1.91
C ALA A 93 -1.89 15.25 1.85
N PRO A 94 -2.81 16.13 2.29
CA PRO A 94 -4.25 15.90 2.10
C PRO A 94 -4.63 15.80 0.62
N GLY A 95 -5.63 14.99 0.31
CA GLY A 95 -6.18 14.88 -1.04
C GLY A 95 -6.92 13.56 -1.30
N GLY A 96 -7.71 13.50 -2.37
CA GLY A 96 -8.36 12.27 -2.85
C GLY A 96 -7.45 11.43 -3.77
N SER A 97 -8.02 10.45 -4.49
CA SER A 97 -7.35 9.45 -5.35
C SER A 97 -5.94 9.81 -5.84
N GLU A 98 -5.79 10.65 -6.86
CA GLU A 98 -4.47 10.96 -7.45
C GLU A 98 -3.74 12.11 -6.76
N GLN A 99 -4.26 12.60 -5.63
CA GLN A 99 -3.67 13.69 -4.84
C GLN A 99 -2.87 13.11 -3.65
N GLY A 100 -2.25 13.99 -2.86
CA GLY A 100 -1.52 13.61 -1.62
C GLY A 100 -0.01 13.38 -1.78
N GLY A 101 0.48 13.26 -3.01
CA GLY A 101 1.88 13.51 -3.34
C GLY A 101 2.92 12.55 -2.74
N ALA A 102 2.56 11.30 -2.43
CA ALA A 102 3.47 10.27 -1.90
C ALA A 102 3.27 8.88 -2.54
N GLN A 103 2.71 8.84 -3.75
CA GLN A 103 2.32 7.62 -4.46
C GLN A 103 3.53 6.87 -5.04
N MET A 104 4.51 7.63 -5.56
CA MET A 104 5.69 7.11 -6.26
C MET A 104 6.94 7.26 -5.41
N VAL A 105 7.15 6.33 -4.50
CA VAL A 105 8.30 6.37 -3.60
C VAL A 105 9.60 5.94 -4.32
N ARG A 106 10.72 6.55 -3.96
CA ARG A 106 12.07 6.12 -4.35
C ARG A 106 12.96 6.04 -3.12
N VAL A 107 13.80 5.01 -3.06
CA VAL A 107 14.63 4.72 -1.89
C VAL A 107 16.08 4.58 -2.33
N CYS A 108 17.00 5.12 -1.54
CA CYS A 108 18.43 4.92 -1.72
C CYS A 108 19.18 4.90 -0.40
N GLU A 109 20.36 4.26 -0.42
CA GLU A 109 21.25 4.27 0.73
C GLU A 109 22.12 5.52 0.74
N GLY A 110 22.28 6.11 1.92
CA GLY A 110 23.16 7.24 2.15
C GLY A 110 24.61 6.95 1.79
N ASP A 111 25.04 5.69 1.92
CA ASP A 111 26.38 5.23 1.53
C ASP A 111 26.64 5.36 0.02
N THR A 112 25.59 5.49 -0.80
CA THR A 112 25.68 5.64 -2.26
C THR A 112 25.59 7.10 -2.72
N LEU A 113 25.29 8.04 -1.82
CA LEU A 113 25.09 9.45 -2.15
C LEU A 113 26.36 10.28 -1.86
N PRO A 114 26.74 11.25 -2.72
CA PRO A 114 27.96 12.06 -2.52
C PRO A 114 28.06 12.79 -1.17
N ARG A 115 26.91 13.11 -0.55
CA ARG A 115 26.81 13.75 0.78
C ARG A 115 25.81 13.02 1.69
N GLY A 116 25.57 11.74 1.44
CA GLY A 116 24.68 10.95 2.27
C GLY A 116 25.29 10.65 3.63
N ALA A 117 24.45 10.67 4.67
CA ALA A 117 24.88 10.21 5.99
C ALA A 117 25.03 8.68 5.98
N LYS A 118 26.18 8.19 6.44
CA LYS A 118 26.50 6.76 6.41
C LYS A 118 25.50 5.93 7.21
N GLY A 119 25.10 4.78 6.66
CA GLY A 119 24.13 3.87 7.28
C GLY A 119 22.72 4.46 7.45
N LYS A 120 22.42 5.60 6.80
CA LYS A 120 21.05 6.14 6.68
C LYS A 120 20.45 5.73 5.34
N THR A 121 19.13 5.64 5.32
CA THR A 121 18.36 5.37 4.11
C THR A 121 17.47 6.57 3.86
N TYR A 122 17.41 7.02 2.61
CA TYR A 122 16.65 8.18 2.18
C TYR A 122 15.45 7.71 1.37
N LEU A 123 14.29 8.30 1.67
CA LEU A 123 13.03 8.07 0.98
C LEU A 123 12.60 9.39 0.33
N LEU A 124 12.53 9.40 -0.99
CA LEU A 124 11.83 10.45 -1.74
C LEU A 124 10.38 10.01 -1.90
N ARG A 125 9.46 10.89 -1.53
CA ARG A 125 8.03 10.67 -1.59
C ARG A 125 7.36 11.93 -2.09
#